data_AF-A0A1G8M9S6-F1
#
_entry.id   AF-A0A1G8M9S6-F1
#
_cell.length_a   1.000
_cell.length_b   1.000
_cell.length_c   1.000
_cell.angle_alpha   90.00
_cell.angle_beta   90.00
_cell.angle_gamma   90.00
#
_symmetry.space_group_name_H-M   'P 1'
#
loop_
_entity.id
_entity.type
_entity.pdbx_description
1 polymer ?
#
loop_
_entity_poly.entity_id
_entity_poly.type
_entity_poly.pdbx_seq_one_letter_code
_entity_poly.pdbx_strand_id
1 'polypeptide(L)'
;MRAHELVAIHQWLGAIVSGNKAVSEISFTEGELAFRFEPNNGLIIFLDFALHPKGCRYDYANDVAFSMRFRVSDIEISLLMKNIEEDIKKFPIR
;
A
#
# COMPACT_ATOMS: atom_id res chain seq x y z
N MET A 1 13.96 -8.10 7.90
CA MET A 1 12.98 -8.17 6.79
C MET A 1 12.03 -6.99 6.69
N ARG A 2 11.59 -6.35 7.79
CA ARG A 2 10.43 -5.42 7.81
C ARG A 2 10.56 -4.05 7.12
N ALA A 3 11.77 -3.49 6.97
CA ALA A 3 11.88 -2.16 6.38
C ALA A 3 11.91 -2.11 4.85
N HIS A 4 12.15 -3.22 4.15
CA HIS A 4 12.16 -3.22 2.69
C HIS A 4 10.79 -2.87 2.10
N GLU A 5 9.71 -3.38 2.71
CA GLU A 5 8.34 -3.08 2.28
C GLU A 5 7.99 -1.61 2.53
N LEU A 6 8.37 -1.06 3.69
CA LEU A 6 8.19 0.36 3.99
C LEU A 6 8.98 1.27 3.03
N VAL A 7 10.23 0.91 2.74
CA VAL A 7 11.05 1.63 1.74
C VAL A 7 10.39 1.58 0.36
N ALA A 8 9.87 0.42 -0.04
CA ALA A 8 9.20 0.25 -1.32
C ALA A 8 7.91 1.10 -1.41
N ILE A 9 7.08 1.12 -0.36
CA ILE A 9 5.91 2.00 -0.28
C ILE A 9 6.32 3.47 -0.38
N HIS A 10 7.35 3.87 0.38
CA HIS A 10 7.84 5.25 0.36
C HIS A 10 8.31 5.67 -1.05
N GLN A 11 9.08 4.83 -1.73
CA GLN A 11 9.53 5.06 -3.10
C GLN A 11 8.37 5.13 -4.09
N TRP A 12 7.39 4.23 -3.95
CA TRP A 12 6.19 4.20 -4.78
C TRP A 12 5.33 5.46 -4.64
N LEU A 13 5.08 5.92 -3.40
CA LEU A 13 4.39 7.18 -3.13
C LEU A 13 5.17 8.38 -3.69
N GLY A 14 6.49 8.39 -3.55
CA GLY A 14 7.33 9.45 -4.14
C GLY A 14 7.23 9.50 -5.66
N ALA A 15 7.16 8.34 -6.33
CA ALA A 15 6.97 8.26 -7.77
C ALA A 15 5.60 8.84 -8.19
N ILE A 16 4.53 8.54 -7.45
CA ILE A 16 3.20 9.11 -7.66
C ILE A 16 3.22 10.64 -7.56
N VAL A 17 3.77 11.19 -6.47
CA VAL A 17 3.82 12.65 -6.24
C VAL A 17 4.65 13.36 -7.31
N SER A 18 5.74 12.73 -7.77
CA SER A 18 6.59 13.29 -8.82
C SER A 18 5.97 13.27 -10.23
N GLY A 19 4.76 12.70 -10.39
CA GLY A 19 4.10 12.54 -11.70
C GLY A 19 4.83 11.58 -12.64
N ASN A 20 5.78 10.79 -12.12
CA ASN A 20 6.41 9.73 -12.89
C ASN A 20 5.39 8.63 -13.16
N LYS A 21 5.55 7.90 -14.28
CA LYS A 21 4.76 6.70 -14.60
C LYS A 21 5.10 5.57 -13.61
N ALA A 22 4.72 5.76 -12.35
CA ALA A 22 4.80 4.72 -11.34
C ALA A 22 3.93 3.55 -11.78
N VAL A 23 4.32 2.34 -11.41
CA VAL A 23 3.44 1.18 -11.48
C VAL A 23 2.16 1.55 -10.74
N SER A 24 1.00 1.39 -11.36
CA SER A 24 -0.27 1.83 -10.76
C SER A 24 -0.58 1.09 -9.46
N GLU A 25 0.09 -0.05 -9.23
CA GLU A 25 -0.08 -0.91 -8.07
C GLU A 25 1.26 -1.44 -7.57
N ILE A 26 1.36 -1.62 -6.25
CA ILE A 26 2.43 -2.35 -5.57
C ILE A 26 1.81 -3.38 -4.63
N SER A 27 2.36 -4.58 -4.60
CA SER A 27 1.89 -5.69 -3.76
C SER A 27 2.98 -6.22 -2.84
N PHE A 28 2.56 -6.71 -1.69
CA PHE A 28 3.39 -7.26 -0.62
C PHE A 28 2.80 -8.59 -0.15
N THR A 29 3.54 -9.29 0.71
CA THR A 29 3.06 -10.52 1.38
C THR A 29 2.39 -11.49 0.39
N GLU A 30 3.09 -11.82 -0.70
CA GLU A 30 2.63 -12.75 -1.75
C GLU A 30 1.27 -12.37 -2.38
N GLY A 31 0.90 -11.08 -2.36
CA GLY A 31 -0.34 -10.57 -2.93
C GLY A 31 -1.46 -10.33 -1.90
N GLU A 32 -1.25 -10.66 -0.63
CA GLU A 32 -2.25 -10.44 0.43
C GLU A 32 -2.51 -8.96 0.73
N LEU A 33 -1.53 -8.09 0.46
CA LEU A 33 -1.66 -6.64 0.62
C LEU A 33 -1.23 -5.95 -0.67
N ALA A 34 -2.12 -5.15 -1.26
CA ALA A 34 -1.75 -4.33 -2.40
C ALA A 34 -2.28 -2.90 -2.27
N PHE A 35 -1.54 -1.95 -2.83
CA PHE A 35 -1.89 -0.54 -2.89
C PHE A 35 -1.96 -0.13 -4.36
N ARG A 36 -3.06 0.50 -4.77
CA ARG A 36 -3.25 1.03 -6.11
C ARG A 36 -3.57 2.51 -6.06
N PHE A 37 -2.95 3.27 -6.96
CA PHE A 37 -3.24 4.69 -7.11
C PHE A 37 -3.96 4.95 -8.44
N GLU A 38 -5.09 5.63 -8.35
CA GLU A 38 -5.94 5.99 -9.49
C GLU A 38 -5.73 7.45 -9.90
N PRO A 39 -5.94 7.82 -11.19
CA PRO A 39 -5.68 9.18 -11.70
C PRO A 39 -6.49 10.31 -11.03
N ASN A 40 -7.54 10.00 -10.30
CA ASN A 40 -8.41 10.95 -9.59
C ASN A 40 -8.00 11.15 -8.12
N ASN A 41 -6.75 10.83 -7.79
CA ASN A 41 -6.22 10.75 -6.42
C ASN A 41 -6.96 9.73 -5.54
N GLY A 42 -7.39 8.63 -6.15
CA GLY A 42 -7.93 7.48 -5.45
C GLY A 42 -6.80 6.58 -4.97
N LEU A 43 -6.65 6.40 -3.66
CA LEU A 43 -5.82 5.34 -3.09
C LEU A 43 -6.72 4.15 -2.75
N ILE A 44 -6.44 3.00 -3.35
CA ILE A 44 -7.13 1.75 -3.05
C ILE A 44 -6.18 0.81 -2.34
N ILE A 45 -6.63 0.25 -1.22
CA ILE A 45 -5.93 -0.80 -0.48
C ILE A 45 -6.71 -2.09 -0.67
N PHE A 46 -6.06 -3.12 -1.20
CA PHE A 46 -6.60 -4.46 -1.32
C PHE A 46 -6.04 -5.33 -0.20
N LEU A 47 -6.96 -6.01 0.49
CA LEU A 47 -6.65 -6.97 1.55
C LEU A 47 -7.19 -8.33 1.13
N ASP A 48 -6.30 -9.29 1.03
CA ASP A 48 -6.63 -10.65 0.62
C ASP A 48 -6.19 -11.67 1.67
N PHE A 49 -6.77 -12.87 1.55
CA PHE A 49 -6.48 -14.03 2.40
C PHE A 49 -6.34 -13.70 3.90
N ALA A 50 -5.13 -13.72 4.47
CA ALA A 50 -4.89 -13.51 5.90
C ALA A 50 -5.25 -12.10 6.39
N LEU A 51 -5.24 -11.12 5.49
CA LEU A 51 -5.62 -9.73 5.76
C LEU A 51 -7.10 -9.45 5.42
N HIS A 52 -7.77 -10.40 4.76
CA HIS A 52 -9.18 -10.24 4.39
C HIS A 52 -10.07 -10.13 5.64
N PRO A 53 -11.05 -9.22 5.70
CA PRO A 53 -11.92 -9.04 6.87
C PRO A 53 -12.74 -10.28 7.29
N LYS A 54 -12.89 -11.25 6.39
CA LYS A 54 -13.52 -12.55 6.69
C LYS A 54 -12.66 -13.44 7.59
N GLY A 55 -11.35 -13.21 7.65
CA GLY A 55 -10.40 -13.99 8.45
C GLY A 55 -10.56 -15.49 8.20
N CYS A 56 -10.86 -16.25 9.25
CA CYS A 56 -11.04 -17.70 9.18
C CYS A 56 -12.21 -18.19 8.31
N ARG A 57 -13.09 -17.29 7.86
CA ARG A 57 -14.20 -17.59 6.95
C ARG A 57 -13.87 -17.30 5.47
N TYR A 58 -12.63 -16.94 5.17
CA TYR A 58 -12.18 -16.70 3.81
C TYR A 58 -12.21 -17.98 2.99
N ASP A 59 -12.84 -17.94 1.82
CA ASP A 59 -12.95 -19.06 0.88
C ASP A 59 -12.12 -18.79 -0.37
N TYR A 60 -10.98 -19.48 -0.49
CA TYR A 60 -10.06 -19.36 -1.63
C TYR A 60 -10.68 -19.61 -3.00
N ALA A 61 -11.77 -20.37 -3.09
CA ALA A 61 -12.39 -20.68 -4.37
C ALA A 61 -13.34 -19.58 -4.84
N ASN A 62 -13.88 -18.78 -3.91
CA ASN A 62 -15.03 -17.92 -4.17
C ASN A 62 -14.84 -16.46 -3.74
N ASP A 63 -13.95 -16.20 -2.79
CA ASP A 63 -13.71 -14.86 -2.28
C ASP A 63 -12.73 -14.09 -3.16
N VAL A 64 -12.98 -12.78 -3.25
CA VAL A 64 -12.12 -11.82 -3.94
C VAL A 64 -11.51 -10.88 -2.91
N ALA A 65 -10.38 -10.27 -3.25
CA ALA A 65 -9.74 -9.29 -2.40
C ALA A 65 -10.71 -8.17 -1.96
N PHE A 66 -10.67 -7.84 -0.67
CA PHE A 66 -11.45 -6.75 -0.09
C PHE A 66 -10.77 -5.42 -0.39
N SER A 67 -11.51 -4.47 -0.99
CA SER A 67 -10.96 -3.15 -1.33
C SER A 67 -11.46 -2.06 -0.39
N MET A 68 -10.54 -1.30 0.18
CA MET A 68 -10.82 -0.01 0.84
C MET A 68 -10.39 1.13 -0.08
N ARG A 69 -11.26 2.13 -0.27
CA ARG A 69 -10.99 3.26 -1.16
C ARG A 69 -10.93 4.55 -0.36
N PHE A 70 -9.89 5.33 -0.60
CA PHE A 70 -9.66 6.63 0.00
C PHE A 70 -9.47 7.65 -1.10
N ARG A 71 -10.09 8.82 -0.93
CA ARG A 71 -9.72 10.00 -1.71
C ARG A 71 -8.65 10.72 -0.93
N VAL A 72 -7.49 10.90 -1.53
CA VAL A 72 -6.34 11.53 -0.87
C VAL A 72 -5.93 12.79 -1.60
N SER A 73 -5.47 13.78 -0.87
CA SER A 73 -4.83 14.99 -1.39
C SER A 73 -3.32 14.84 -1.41
N ASP A 74 -2.63 15.66 -2.19
CA ASP A 74 -1.16 15.68 -2.25
C ASP A 74 -0.54 15.95 -0.87
N ILE A 75 -1.22 16.74 -0.03
CA ILE A 75 -0.82 17.02 1.35
C ILE A 75 -0.88 15.75 2.21
N GLU A 76 -1.97 14.97 2.10
CA GLU A 76 -2.13 13.73 2.85
C GLU A 76 -1.12 12.66 2.41
N ILE A 77 -0.83 12.55 1.11
CA ILE A 77 0.22 11.66 0.60
C ILE A 77 1.59 12.08 1.13
N SER A 78 1.90 13.38 1.13
CA SER A 78 3.15 13.91 1.66
C SER A 78 3.31 13.63 3.16
N LEU A 79 2.22 13.77 3.93
CA LEU A 79 2.20 13.45 5.35
C LEU A 79 2.40 11.94 5.60
N LEU A 80 1.76 11.09 4.80
CA LEU A 80 1.94 9.64 4.84
C LEU A 80 3.40 9.26 4.57
N MET A 81 4.01 9.83 3.54
CA MET A 81 5.42 9.59 3.22
C MET A 81 6.34 9.94 4.40
N LYS A 82 6.13 11.11 5.03
CA LYS A 82 6.89 11.51 6.21
C LYS A 82 6.74 10.53 7.38
N ASN A 83 5.53 10.04 7.63
CA ASN A 83 5.30 9.06 8.69
C ASN A 83 6.00 7.72 8.39
N ILE A 84 5.96 7.27 7.13
CA ILE A 84 6.67 6.06 6.69
C ILE A 84 8.19 6.24 6.84
N GLU A 85 8.73 7.41 6.51
CA GLU A 85 10.15 7.71 6.69
C GLU A 85 10.58 7.58 8.17
N GLU A 86 9.78 8.10 9.09
CA GLU A 86 10.00 7.96 10.53
C GLU A 86 9.90 6.51 10.99
N ASP A 87 8.99 5.71 10.40
CA ASP A 87 8.88 4.28 10.72
C ASP A 87 10.05 3.46 10.16
N ILE A 88 10.58 3.80 8.98
CA ILE A 88 11.81 3.19 8.44
C ILE A 88 12.98 3.43 9.40
N LYS A 89 13.12 4.65 9.94
CA LYS A 89 14.18 4.98 10.90
C LYS A 89 14.11 4.14 12.19
N LYS A 90 12.92 3.71 12.61
CA LYS A 90 12.73 2.82 13.78
C LYS A 90 13.17 1.38 13.51
N PHE A 91 13.19 0.95 12.25
CA PHE A 91 13.55 -0.40 11.85
C PHE A 91 14.67 -0.39 10.80
N PRO A 92 15.87 0.13 11.11
CA PRO A 92 16.92 0.26 10.12
C PRO A 92 17.28 -1.11 9.53
N ILE A 93 17.34 -1.15 8.20
CA ILE A 93 17.87 -2.30 7.47
C ILE A 93 19.35 -2.41 7.86
N ARG A 94 19.76 -3.56 8.39
CA ARG A 94 21.16 -3.86 8.68
C ARG A 94 21.88 -4.32 7.42
#